data_AF-A0A952K0E5-F1
#
_entry.id   AF-A0A952K0E5-F1
#
_cell.length_a   1.000
_cell.length_b   1.000
_cell.length_c   1.000
_cell.angle_alpha   90.00
_cell.angle_beta   90.00
_cell.angle_gamma   90.00
#
_symmetry.space_group_name_H-M   'P 1'
#
loop_
_entity.id
_entity.type
_entity.pdbx_description
1 polymer ?
#
loop_
_entity_poly.entity_id
_entity_poly.type
_entity_poly.pdbx_seq_one_letter_code
_entity_poly.pdbx_strand_id
1 'polypeptide(L)'
;MDDPQSADWRVYPFQLVPGDPQLCFPAAEGNHPDCESDTWFIAGELTADSGHRFAFLTIFNKNRPGQSIVADFYTFALFDLDNGGYGTYTDYDMPPANMQPGARPKLSVETGHLDMTYDSGAGRAVWRTSRDERHRLLPYT
;
A
#
# COMPACT_ATOMS: atom_id res chain seq x y z
N MET A 1 -16.36 -34.38 -9.59
CA MET A 1 -15.78 -34.58 -8.26
C MET A 1 -15.22 -33.25 -7.88
N ASP A 2 -15.98 -32.49 -7.11
CA ASP A 2 -15.54 -31.20 -6.58
C ASP A 2 -14.45 -31.50 -5.55
N ASP A 3 -13.22 -31.19 -5.92
CA ASP A 3 -12.10 -31.22 -5.00
C ASP A 3 -12.31 -30.04 -4.04
N PRO A 4 -12.47 -30.26 -2.72
CA PRO A 4 -12.55 -29.14 -1.81
C PRO A 4 -11.18 -28.48 -1.85
N GLN A 5 -11.09 -27.31 -2.50
CA GLN A 5 -9.92 -26.44 -2.44
C GLN A 5 -9.66 -26.14 -0.95
N SER A 6 -8.82 -26.98 -0.36
CA SER A 6 -8.31 -26.86 0.98
C SER A 6 -7.72 -25.46 1.15
N ALA A 7 -7.86 -24.90 2.34
CA ALA A 7 -7.48 -23.55 2.74
C ALA A 7 -5.96 -23.25 2.69
N ASP A 8 -5.22 -23.83 1.74
CA ASP A 8 -3.76 -23.83 1.64
C ASP A 8 -3.18 -22.58 0.95
N TRP A 9 -4.01 -21.83 0.21
CA TRP A 9 -3.56 -20.57 -0.42
C TRP A 9 -3.36 -19.42 0.57
N ARG A 10 -3.75 -19.59 1.84
CA ARG A 10 -3.63 -18.57 2.91
C ARG A 10 -2.30 -18.63 3.65
N VAL A 11 -1.27 -19.22 3.06
CA VAL A 11 0.07 -19.28 3.62
C VAL A 11 1.08 -18.80 2.59
N TYR A 12 1.96 -17.89 2.98
CA TYR A 12 3.09 -17.51 2.15
C TYR A 12 4.16 -18.63 2.12
N PRO A 13 4.88 -18.82 1.00
CA PRO A 13 4.64 -18.19 -0.29
C PRO A 13 3.52 -18.88 -1.07
N PHE A 14 2.79 -18.11 -1.89
CA PHE A 14 1.82 -18.67 -2.84
C PHE A 14 1.91 -17.94 -4.18
N GLN A 15 1.52 -18.63 -5.26
CA GLN A 15 1.45 -18.06 -6.60
C GLN A 15 0.00 -17.84 -6.98
N LEU A 16 -0.36 -16.61 -7.32
CA LEU A 16 -1.70 -16.32 -7.84
C LEU A 16 -1.85 -16.84 -9.28
N VAL A 17 -0.77 -16.75 -10.07
CA VAL A 17 -0.69 -17.33 -11.42
C VAL A 17 0.50 -18.28 -11.48
N PRO A 18 0.28 -19.59 -11.69
CA PRO A 18 1.37 -20.56 -11.73
C PRO A 18 2.45 -20.20 -12.75
N GLY A 19 3.70 -20.15 -12.29
CA GLY A 19 4.86 -19.86 -13.13
C GLY A 19 5.12 -18.38 -13.42
N ASP A 20 4.26 -17.47 -12.96
CA ASP A 20 4.51 -16.03 -13.08
C ASP A 20 5.28 -15.51 -11.84
N PRO A 21 6.55 -15.09 -11.99
CA PRO A 21 7.34 -14.58 -10.88
C PRO A 21 6.83 -13.25 -10.32
N GLN A 22 6.08 -12.45 -11.10
CA GLN A 22 5.52 -11.17 -10.65
C GLN A 22 4.31 -11.35 -9.74
N LEU A 23 3.68 -12.53 -9.77
CA LEU A 23 2.49 -12.86 -8.99
C LEU A 23 2.79 -13.92 -7.92
N CYS A 24 4.04 -13.92 -7.44
CA CYS A 24 4.53 -14.73 -6.33
C CYS A 24 4.49 -13.93 -5.03
N PHE A 25 3.57 -14.26 -4.14
CA PHE A 25 3.38 -13.58 -2.86
C PHE A 25 4.27 -14.19 -1.77
N PRO A 26 4.86 -13.39 -0.87
CA PRO A 26 4.60 -11.98 -0.63
C PRO A 26 5.43 -11.00 -1.48
N ALA A 27 6.29 -11.47 -2.38
CA ALA A 27 7.13 -10.55 -3.16
C ALA A 27 6.31 -9.61 -4.06
N ALA A 28 5.21 -10.11 -4.63
CA ALA A 28 4.29 -9.39 -5.51
C ALA A 28 3.59 -8.17 -4.87
N GLU A 29 3.46 -8.14 -3.53
CA GLU A 29 2.84 -7.03 -2.80
C GLU A 29 3.88 -5.97 -2.33
N GLY A 30 5.18 -6.28 -2.43
CA GLY A 30 6.27 -5.37 -2.10
C GLY A 30 6.65 -4.44 -3.26
N ASN A 31 7.77 -3.73 -3.09
CA ASN A 31 8.38 -2.89 -4.11
C ASN A 31 8.97 -3.70 -5.26
N HIS A 32 8.75 -3.23 -6.50
CA HIS A 32 9.36 -3.78 -7.72
C HIS A 32 10.48 -2.84 -8.19
N PRO A 33 11.77 -3.13 -7.89
CA PRO A 33 12.87 -2.20 -8.15
C PRO A 33 13.05 -1.86 -9.64
N ASP A 34 12.71 -2.80 -10.52
CA ASP A 34 12.83 -2.65 -11.97
C ASP A 34 11.65 -1.87 -12.58
N CYS A 35 10.59 -1.63 -11.81
CA CYS A 35 9.45 -0.82 -12.24
C CYS A 35 9.69 0.66 -11.93
N GLU A 36 9.48 1.51 -12.93
CA GLU A 36 9.48 2.96 -12.72
C GLU A 36 8.30 3.37 -11.84
N SER A 37 7.16 2.69 -11.96
CA SER A 37 5.98 2.96 -11.15
C SER A 37 5.43 1.72 -10.46
N ASP A 38 5.12 1.87 -9.18
CA ASP A 38 4.31 0.94 -8.40
C ASP A 38 3.15 1.73 -7.79
N THR A 39 1.95 1.14 -7.83
CA THR A 39 0.77 1.73 -7.21
C THR A 39 0.12 0.72 -6.28
N TRP A 40 -0.02 1.11 -5.02
CA TRP A 40 -0.78 0.36 -4.03
C TRP A 40 -1.99 1.19 -3.64
N PHE A 41 -3.16 0.58 -3.68
CA PHE A 41 -4.36 1.20 -3.15
C PHE A 41 -5.08 0.26 -2.20
N ILE A 42 -5.65 0.82 -1.15
CA ILE A 42 -6.52 0.11 -0.21
C ILE A 42 -7.77 0.94 -0.01
N ALA A 43 -8.91 0.27 -0.08
CA ALA A 43 -10.22 0.86 0.09
C ALA A 43 -11.07 -0.05 0.97
N GLY A 44 -12.03 0.55 1.66
CA GLY A 44 -12.94 -0.20 2.51
C GLY A 44 -13.90 0.71 3.26
N GLU A 45 -14.62 0.11 4.20
CA GLU A 45 -15.52 0.81 5.09
C GLU A 45 -14.94 0.82 6.51
N LEU A 46 -15.21 1.91 7.23
CA LEU A 46 -14.90 2.07 8.65
C LEU A 46 -16.20 2.31 9.39
N THR A 47 -16.32 1.73 10.57
CA THR A 47 -17.39 2.06 11.52
C THR A 47 -16.71 2.61 12.77
N ALA A 48 -17.01 3.86 13.12
CA ALA A 48 -16.56 4.46 14.37
C ALA A 48 -17.26 3.82 15.56
N ASP A 49 -16.71 3.99 16.77
CA ASP A 49 -17.32 3.49 18.01
C ASP A 49 -18.74 4.04 18.24
N SER A 50 -19.06 5.19 17.66
CA SER A 50 -20.41 5.79 17.68
C SER A 50 -21.42 5.08 16.76
N GLY A 51 -20.98 4.14 15.93
CA GLY A 51 -21.76 3.52 14.85
C GLY A 51 -21.75 4.32 13.54
N HIS A 52 -21.12 5.50 13.51
CA HIS A 52 -21.01 6.34 12.31
C HIS A 52 -20.12 5.65 11.28
N ARG A 53 -20.59 5.55 10.04
CA ARG A 53 -19.91 4.84 8.96
C ARG A 53 -19.19 5.77 7.98
N PHE A 54 -18.04 5.30 7.52
CA PHE A 54 -17.25 5.95 6.49
C PHE A 54 -16.83 4.94 5.43
N ALA A 55 -16.61 5.40 4.20
CA ALA A 55 -15.80 4.69 3.21
C ALA A 55 -14.48 5.41 3.04
N PHE A 56 -13.39 4.69 2.80
CA PHE A 56 -12.08 5.29 2.55
C PHE A 56 -11.43 4.70 1.31
N LEU A 57 -10.52 5.49 0.73
CA LEU A 57 -9.56 5.06 -0.28
C LEU A 57 -8.23 5.71 0.05
N THR A 58 -7.16 4.93 0.07
CA THR A 58 -5.81 5.47 0.09
C THR A 58 -4.99 4.88 -1.03
N ILE A 59 -4.08 5.68 -1.57
CA ILE A 59 -3.18 5.33 -2.66
C ILE A 59 -1.78 5.73 -2.24
N PHE A 60 -0.86 4.78 -2.25
CA PHE A 60 0.56 5.01 -2.25
C PHE A 60 1.06 4.79 -3.67
N ASN A 61 1.80 5.74 -4.21
CA ASN A 61 2.36 5.62 -5.55
C ASN A 61 3.85 5.92 -5.49
N LYS A 62 4.65 4.93 -5.91
CA LYS A 62 6.04 5.15 -6.30
C LYS A 62 6.03 5.52 -7.76
N ASN A 63 6.61 6.65 -8.11
CA ASN A 63 6.78 7.06 -9.50
C ASN A 63 8.17 7.64 -9.68
N ARG A 64 9.03 6.88 -10.33
CA ARG A 64 10.45 7.18 -10.53
C ARG A 64 10.86 7.09 -12.00
N PRO A 65 10.37 8.01 -12.86
CA PRO A 65 10.74 8.02 -14.27
C PRO A 65 12.26 8.08 -14.46
N GLY A 66 12.80 7.17 -15.27
CA GLY A 66 14.24 7.02 -15.49
C GLY A 66 15.06 6.83 -14.21
N GLN A 67 14.41 6.42 -13.11
CA GLN A 67 14.97 6.25 -11.74
C GLN A 67 15.71 7.47 -11.17
N SER A 68 15.60 8.63 -11.82
CA SER A 68 16.32 9.87 -11.47
C SER A 68 15.38 10.96 -11.00
N ILE A 69 14.11 10.88 -11.37
CA ILE A 69 13.03 11.72 -10.84
C ILE A 69 12.37 10.97 -9.69
N VAL A 70 12.08 11.66 -8.60
CA VAL A 70 11.16 11.17 -7.55
C VAL A 70 9.88 11.97 -7.71
N ALA A 71 8.78 11.29 -8.02
CA ALA A 71 7.44 11.84 -8.16
C ALA A 71 6.42 11.01 -7.37
N ASP A 72 6.85 10.50 -6.22
CA ASP A 72 6.06 9.64 -5.35
C ASP A 72 4.89 10.46 -4.74
N PHE A 73 3.73 9.84 -4.52
CA PHE A 73 2.60 10.53 -3.89
C PHE A 73 1.76 9.63 -2.99
N TYR A 74 1.05 10.28 -2.07
CA TYR A 74 0.08 9.65 -1.18
C TYR A 74 -1.24 10.41 -1.26
N THR A 75 -2.33 9.70 -1.53
CA THR A 75 -3.69 10.22 -1.43
C THR A 75 -4.47 9.47 -0.38
N PHE A 76 -5.30 10.18 0.38
CA PHE A 76 -6.31 9.63 1.28
C PHE A 76 -7.63 10.35 1.04
N ALA A 77 -8.69 9.60 0.82
CA ALA A 77 -10.05 10.09 0.71
C ALA A 77 -10.92 9.40 1.77
N LEU A 78 -11.80 10.16 2.40
CA LEU A 78 -12.75 9.69 3.40
C LEU A 78 -14.14 10.23 3.04
N PHE A 79 -15.09 9.34 2.89
CA PHE A 79 -16.48 9.63 2.58
C PHE A 79 -17.34 9.28 3.79
N ASP A 80 -18.06 10.25 4.33
CA ASP A 80 -19.04 10.08 5.39
C ASP A 80 -20.32 9.49 4.78
N LEU A 81 -20.60 8.22 5.08
CA LEU A 81 -21.71 7.48 4.48
C LEU A 81 -23.06 7.87 5.08
N ASP A 82 -23.07 8.50 6.24
CA ASP A 82 -24.30 8.84 6.96
C ASP A 82 -24.73 10.29 6.67
N ASN A 83 -23.78 11.21 6.45
CA ASN A 83 -24.06 12.62 6.13
C ASN A 83 -23.71 13.02 4.69
N GLY A 84 -23.04 12.17 3.91
CA GLY A 84 -22.64 12.44 2.53
C GLY A 84 -21.46 13.42 2.39
N GLY A 85 -20.72 13.67 3.47
CA GLY A 85 -19.52 14.51 3.46
C GLY A 85 -18.33 13.83 2.78
N TYR A 86 -17.42 14.62 2.21
CA TYR A 86 -16.22 14.11 1.55
C TYR A 86 -14.99 14.93 1.96
N GLY A 87 -13.96 14.25 2.45
CA GLY A 87 -12.66 14.80 2.75
C GLY A 87 -11.58 14.12 1.92
N THR A 88 -10.58 14.88 1.49
CA THR A 88 -9.41 14.34 0.79
C THR A 88 -8.15 15.05 1.23
N TYR A 89 -7.04 14.30 1.20
CA TYR A 89 -5.70 14.79 1.42
C TYR A 89 -4.78 14.14 0.40
N THR A 90 -3.97 14.95 -0.27
CA THR A 90 -2.89 14.45 -1.11
C THR A 90 -1.61 15.18 -0.78
N ASP A 91 -0.54 14.41 -0.64
CA ASP A 91 0.82 14.92 -0.51
C ASP A 91 1.69 14.30 -1.60
N TYR A 92 2.68 15.05 -2.04
CA TYR A 92 3.57 14.70 -3.14
C TYR A 92 5.02 14.89 -2.72
N ASP A 93 5.87 14.08 -3.31
CA ASP A 93 7.31 14.18 -3.29
C ASP A 93 7.78 14.47 -4.71
N MET A 94 7.86 15.76 -5.08
CA MET A 94 8.15 16.19 -6.47
C MET A 94 9.21 17.29 -6.55
N PRO A 95 9.95 17.39 -7.68
CA PRO A 95 10.82 18.52 -7.97
C PRO A 95 10.04 19.84 -8.08
N PRO A 96 10.68 20.98 -7.76
CA PRO A 96 12.06 21.09 -7.27
C PRO A 96 12.18 20.88 -5.75
N ALA A 97 11.07 20.74 -5.02
CA ALA A 97 11.07 20.73 -3.56
C ALA A 97 11.88 19.56 -2.99
N ASN A 98 11.79 18.38 -3.59
CA ASN A 98 12.53 17.20 -3.17
C ASN A 98 13.98 17.13 -3.63
N MET A 99 14.41 18.12 -4.42
CA MET A 99 15.81 18.28 -4.85
C MET A 99 16.57 19.27 -3.95
N GLN A 100 15.91 19.89 -2.96
CA GLN A 100 16.56 20.81 -2.04
C GLN A 100 17.57 20.08 -1.15
N PRO A 101 18.69 20.73 -0.76
CA PRO A 101 19.66 20.12 0.16
C PRO A 101 18.99 19.64 1.45
N GLY A 102 19.20 18.36 1.79
CA GLY A 102 18.63 17.75 2.98
C GLY A 102 17.21 17.21 2.81
N ALA A 103 16.58 17.38 1.65
CA ALA A 103 15.34 16.68 1.32
C ALA A 103 15.58 15.16 1.35
N ARG A 104 14.59 14.43 1.88
CA ARG A 104 14.58 12.97 1.91
C ARG A 104 13.30 12.49 1.23
N PRO A 105 13.35 11.39 0.48
CA PRO A 105 12.15 10.81 -0.08
C PRO A 105 11.10 10.54 1.01
N LYS A 106 9.85 10.92 0.75
CA LYS A 106 8.74 10.74 1.71
C LYS A 106 8.26 9.28 1.76
N LEU A 107 8.41 8.55 0.66
CA LEU A 107 8.00 7.15 0.55
C LEU A 107 9.17 6.20 0.82
N SER A 108 8.98 5.31 1.80
CA SER A 108 9.82 4.14 2.05
C SER A 108 9.03 2.88 1.75
N VAL A 109 9.64 1.92 1.05
CA VAL A 109 9.04 0.65 0.65
C VAL A 109 10.05 -0.49 0.80
N GLU A 110 9.56 -1.68 1.12
CA GLU A 110 10.36 -2.91 1.24
C GLU A 110 10.17 -3.81 0.02
N THR A 111 11.21 -4.59 -0.33
CA THR A 111 11.11 -5.61 -1.38
C THR A 111 10.83 -6.97 -0.75
N GLY A 112 10.08 -7.82 -1.46
CA GLY A 112 9.81 -9.19 -1.01
C GLY A 112 8.60 -9.33 -0.09
N HIS A 113 8.08 -8.24 0.48
CA HIS A 113 6.77 -8.18 1.14
C HIS A 113 6.27 -6.74 1.25
N LEU A 114 4.99 -6.58 1.54
CA LEU A 114 4.40 -5.27 1.77
C LEU A 114 4.84 -4.71 3.14
N ASP A 115 5.73 -3.73 3.09
CA ASP A 115 6.01 -2.80 4.18
C ASP A 115 6.28 -1.43 3.56
N MET A 116 5.41 -0.47 3.83
CA MET A 116 5.56 0.89 3.33
C MET A 116 5.20 1.94 4.36
N THR A 117 5.86 3.09 4.23
CA THR A 117 5.63 4.27 5.04
C THR A 117 5.67 5.50 4.15
N TYR A 118 4.73 6.43 4.34
CA TYR A 118 4.75 7.75 3.73
C TYR A 118 4.76 8.82 4.81
N ASP A 119 5.84 9.60 4.88
CA ASP A 119 6.02 10.71 5.80
C ASP A 119 5.43 12.00 5.19
N SER A 120 4.13 12.25 5.43
CA SER A 120 3.43 13.42 4.91
C SER A 120 3.46 14.61 5.87
N GLY A 121 3.14 15.80 5.34
CA GLY A 121 2.95 17.00 6.17
C GLY A 121 1.81 16.89 7.19
N ALA A 122 0.85 15.99 7.00
CA ALA A 122 -0.26 15.73 7.92
C ALA A 122 0.01 14.57 8.90
N GLY A 123 1.18 13.93 8.82
CA GLY A 123 1.56 12.79 9.64
C GLY A 123 2.04 11.60 8.81
N ARG A 124 2.27 10.49 9.50
CA ARG A 124 2.82 9.27 8.90
C ARG A 124 1.72 8.27 8.54
N ALA A 125 1.65 7.88 7.28
CA ALA A 125 0.83 6.77 6.81
C ALA A 125 1.69 5.50 6.73
N VAL A 126 1.16 4.36 7.19
CA VAL A 126 1.88 3.07 7.22
C VAL A 126 0.95 1.99 6.73
N TRP A 127 1.44 1.15 5.82
CA TRP A 127 0.77 -0.08 5.42
C TRP A 127 1.77 -1.23 5.41
N ARG A 128 1.50 -2.25 6.23
CA ARG A 128 2.38 -3.41 6.41
C ARG A 128 1.57 -4.68 6.48
N THR A 129 2.11 -5.76 5.93
CA THR A 129 1.57 -7.10 6.13
C THR A 129 1.60 -7.47 7.61
N SER A 130 0.47 -7.98 8.10
CA SER A 130 0.33 -8.39 9.49
C SER A 130 1.30 -9.52 9.84
N ARG A 131 1.61 -9.65 11.13
CA ARG A 131 2.48 -10.71 11.63
C ARG A 131 1.82 -11.47 12.76
N ASP A 132 2.06 -12.78 12.81
CA ASP A 132 1.64 -13.61 13.94
C ASP A 132 2.54 -13.42 15.18
N GLU A 133 2.22 -14.13 16.26
CA GLU A 133 2.99 -14.12 17.52
C GLU A 133 4.45 -14.59 17.36
N ARG A 134 4.77 -15.26 16.25
CA ARG A 134 6.12 -15.71 15.90
C ARG A 134 6.78 -14.79 14.86
N HIS A 135 6.23 -13.60 14.64
CA HIS A 135 6.67 -12.61 13.66
C HIS A 135 6.61 -13.06 12.19
N ARG A 136 5.87 -14.12 11.87
CA ARG A 136 5.69 -14.60 10.50
C ARG A 136 4.63 -13.77 9.80
N LEU A 137 4.86 -13.45 8.53
CA LEU A 137 3.91 -12.71 7.70
C LEU A 137 2.60 -13.49 7.54
N LEU A 138 1.48 -12.78 7.66
CA LEU A 138 0.13 -13.30 7.49
C LEU A 138 -0.47 -12.77 6.18
N PRO A 139 -0.88 -13.64 5.25
CA PRO A 139 -1.59 -13.22 4.05
C PRO A 139 -2.83 -12.42 4.38
N TYR A 140 -3.18 -11.48 3.49
CA TYR A 140 -4.49 -10.85 3.55
C TYR A 140 -5.57 -11.93 3.34
N THR A 141 -6.48 -12.09 4.30
CA THR A 141 -7.54 -13.11 4.32
C THR A 141 -8.92 -12.52 4.15
#